data_AF-A0A7C2Y7G1-F1
#
_entry.id   AF-A0A7C2Y7G1-F1
#
_cell.length_a   1.000
_cell.length_b   1.000
_cell.length_c   1.000
_cell.angle_alpha   90.00
_cell.angle_beta   90.00
_cell.angle_gamma   90.00
#
_symmetry.space_group_name_H-M   'P 1'
#
loop_
_entity.id
_entity.type
_entity.pdbx_description
1 polymer ?
#
loop_
_entity_poly.entity_id
_entity_poly.type
_entity_poly.pdbx_seq_one_letter_code
_entity_poly.pdbx_strand_id
1 'polypeptide(L)'
;MSSNPEDSWQFFLSRIEREAKEEGRPLTDLQRRFLASGGSPETKELQNPEREFDRENPEYLVFMERVTALMKRAAEKEAMTEPDAERRFREALLALEKSESGSPLWFAVVPALPSGEAAIRRGFRLGLITFVLIVLLVLAWLKFTGQI
;
A
#
# COMPACT_ATOMS: atom_id res chain seq x y z
N MET A 1 9.67 10.49 19.86
CA MET A 1 9.30 9.07 20.06
C MET A 1 9.61 8.36 18.77
N SER A 2 10.55 7.42 18.80
CA SER A 2 10.99 6.67 17.63
C SER A 2 9.87 5.72 17.23
N SER A 3 9.17 5.99 16.13
CA SER A 3 8.25 5.03 15.52
C SER A 3 9.09 3.90 14.95
N ASN A 4 9.25 2.82 15.72
CA ASN A 4 9.97 1.64 15.26
C ASN A 4 9.20 1.05 14.06
N PRO A 5 9.83 0.77 12.92
CA PRO A 5 9.17 0.17 11.75
C PRO A 5 8.34 -1.07 12.05
N GLU A 6 8.81 -1.92 12.97
CA GLU A 6 8.09 -3.11 13.45
C GLU A 6 6.74 -2.74 14.09
N ASP A 7 6.66 -1.59 14.77
CA ASP A 7 5.42 -1.13 15.39
C ASP A 7 4.40 -0.73 14.32
N SER A 8 4.81 -0.03 13.26
CA SER A 8 3.91 0.38 12.18
C SER A 8 3.40 -0.80 11.36
N TRP A 9 4.25 -1.78 11.11
CA TRP A 9 3.88 -2.99 10.38
C TRP A 9 2.83 -3.79 11.14
N GLN A 10 3.13 -4.13 12.40
CA GLN A 10 2.21 -4.85 13.27
C GLN A 10 0.94 -4.06 13.55
N PHE A 11 1.03 -2.73 13.61
CA PHE A 11 -0.12 -1.85 13.74
C PHE A 11 -1.13 -2.05 12.61
N PHE A 12 -0.69 -2.16 11.36
CA PHE A 12 -1.58 -2.41 10.22
C PHE A 12 -2.02 -3.87 10.12
N LEU A 13 -1.09 -4.81 10.26
CA LEU A 13 -1.38 -6.24 10.12
C LEU A 13 -2.40 -6.72 11.15
N SER A 14 -2.25 -6.34 12.41
CA SER A 14 -3.19 -6.71 13.48
C SER A 14 -4.61 -6.21 13.24
N ARG A 15 -4.75 -5.04 12.61
CA ARG A 15 -6.07 -4.45 12.27
C ARG A 15 -6.73 -5.20 11.12
N ILE A 16 -5.96 -5.54 10.09
CA ILE A 16 -6.44 -6.35 8.97
C ILE A 16 -6.88 -7.73 9.48
N GLU A 17 -6.08 -8.37 10.33
CA GLU A 17 -6.40 -9.68 10.92
C GLU A 17 -7.65 -9.63 11.79
N ARG A 18 -7.80 -8.59 12.61
CA ARG A 18 -9.00 -8.37 13.43
C ARG A 18 -10.24 -8.27 12.55
N GLU A 19 -10.23 -7.41 11.53
CA GLU A 19 -11.38 -7.26 10.63
C GLU A 19 -11.66 -8.52 9.82
N ALA A 20 -10.63 -9.25 9.37
CA ALA A 20 -10.78 -10.51 8.64
C ALA A 20 -11.46 -11.58 9.52
N LYS A 21 -11.11 -11.62 10.81
CA LYS A 21 -11.74 -12.50 11.79
C LYS A 21 -13.19 -12.11 12.06
N GLU A 22 -13.48 -10.81 12.17
CA GLU A 22 -14.84 -10.29 12.33
C GLU A 22 -15.72 -10.56 11.10
N GLU A 23 -15.16 -10.57 9.89
CA GLU A 23 -15.84 -10.98 8.65
C GLU A 23 -16.12 -12.50 8.59
N GLY A 24 -15.63 -13.29 9.55
CA GLY A 24 -15.74 -14.76 9.55
C GLY A 24 -14.81 -15.44 8.54
N ARG A 25 -13.85 -14.71 7.95
CA ARG A 25 -12.93 -15.18 6.91
C ARG A 25 -11.49 -14.82 7.30
N PRO A 26 -10.90 -15.49 8.31
CA PRO A 26 -9.54 -15.18 8.74
C PRO A 26 -8.52 -15.35 7.61
N LEU A 27 -7.41 -14.61 7.68
CA LEU A 27 -6.31 -14.75 6.72
C LEU A 27 -5.65 -16.14 6.87
N THR A 28 -5.34 -16.77 5.74
CA THR A 28 -4.57 -18.02 5.74
C THR A 28 -3.13 -17.77 6.18
N ASP A 29 -2.40 -18.82 6.57
CA ASP A 29 -0.98 -18.70 6.91
C ASP A 29 -0.16 -18.14 5.73
N LEU A 30 -0.48 -18.56 4.50
CA LEU A 30 0.17 -18.06 3.29
C LEU A 30 -0.09 -16.56 3.09
N GLN A 31 -1.34 -16.12 3.24
CA GLN A 31 -1.72 -14.70 3.12
C GLN A 31 -1.04 -13.84 4.18
N ARG A 32 -0.93 -14.34 5.42
CA ARG A 32 -0.22 -13.65 6.50
C ARG A 32 1.26 -13.54 6.21
N ARG A 33 1.91 -14.62 5.77
CA ARG A 33 3.33 -14.61 5.38
C ARG A 33 3.59 -13.69 4.19
N PHE A 34 2.70 -13.67 3.21
CA PHE A 34 2.77 -12.76 2.06
C PHE A 34 2.63 -11.30 2.49
N LEU A 35 1.66 -10.98 3.34
CA LEU A 35 1.55 -9.63 3.91
C LEU A 35 2.71 -9.28 4.84
N ALA A 36 3.43 -10.28 5.38
CA ALA A 36 4.60 -10.11 6.25
C ALA A 36 5.95 -10.08 5.51
N SER A 37 6.00 -10.42 4.22
CA SER A 37 7.26 -10.66 3.51
C SER A 37 8.03 -9.41 3.09
N GLY A 38 7.49 -8.22 3.33
CA GLY A 38 8.17 -6.95 3.06
C GLY A 38 8.57 -6.21 4.32
N GLY A 39 9.13 -6.91 5.33
CA GLY A 39 9.37 -6.34 6.67
C GLY A 39 10.71 -6.69 7.34
N SER A 40 11.61 -7.44 6.69
CA SER A 40 12.93 -7.76 7.27
C SER A 40 13.99 -8.03 6.20
N PRO A 41 15.18 -7.41 6.28
CA PRO A 41 16.32 -7.75 5.44
C PRO A 41 16.76 -9.23 5.56
N GLU A 42 16.38 -9.91 6.64
CA GLU A 42 16.76 -11.32 6.91
C GLU A 42 15.91 -12.33 6.13
N THR A 43 14.77 -11.94 5.56
CA THR A 43 13.90 -12.85 4.79
C THR A 43 14.31 -13.05 3.33
N LYS A 44 15.51 -12.60 2.91
CA LYS A 44 16.07 -12.90 1.57
C LYS A 44 16.29 -14.40 1.30
N GLU A 45 16.23 -15.25 2.33
CA GLU A 45 16.26 -16.71 2.18
C GLU A 45 14.89 -17.35 1.89
N LEU A 46 13.78 -16.63 2.05
CA LEU A 46 12.48 -17.10 1.58
C LEU A 46 12.39 -16.80 0.09
N GLN A 47 12.67 -17.80 -0.74
CA GLN A 47 12.51 -17.75 -2.19
C GLN A 47 11.04 -17.44 -2.55
N ASN A 48 10.78 -16.14 -2.61
CA ASN A 48 9.67 -15.45 -3.24
C ASN A 48 8.26 -15.99 -2.91
N PRO A 49 7.74 -15.74 -1.69
CA PRO A 49 6.33 -15.97 -1.37
C PRO A 49 5.37 -15.29 -2.37
N GLU A 50 5.78 -14.23 -3.07
CA GLU A 50 5.00 -13.64 -4.16
C GLU A 50 4.84 -14.60 -5.34
N ARG A 51 5.88 -15.38 -5.71
CA ARG A 51 5.79 -16.37 -6.81
C ARG A 51 4.96 -17.59 -6.44
N GLU A 52 5.01 -18.02 -5.18
CA GLU A 52 4.18 -19.12 -4.67
C GLU A 52 2.72 -18.65 -4.54
N PHE A 53 2.52 -17.42 -4.04
CA PHE A 53 1.22 -16.77 -3.98
C PHE A 53 0.60 -16.56 -5.37
N ASP A 54 1.34 -16.02 -6.34
CA ASP A 54 0.88 -15.80 -7.71
C ASP A 54 0.56 -17.12 -8.45
N ARG A 55 1.27 -18.21 -8.11
CA ARG A 55 1.04 -19.53 -8.71
C ARG A 55 -0.19 -20.22 -8.12
N GLU A 56 -0.45 -20.04 -6.83
CA GLU A 56 -1.57 -20.67 -6.11
C GLU A 56 -2.83 -19.79 -6.00
N ASN A 57 -2.72 -18.48 -6.22
CA ASN A 57 -3.82 -17.51 -6.16
C ASN A 57 -3.91 -16.71 -7.48
N PRO A 58 -4.69 -17.19 -8.48
CA PRO A 58 -5.03 -16.38 -9.66
C PRO A 58 -5.82 -15.10 -9.31
N GLU A 59 -6.27 -15.00 -8.05
CA GLU A 59 -7.07 -13.91 -7.51
C GLU A 59 -6.25 -12.88 -6.71
N TYR A 60 -4.96 -12.69 -7.01
CA TYR A 60 -4.10 -11.69 -6.32
C TYR A 60 -4.78 -10.33 -6.14
N LEU A 61 -5.39 -9.82 -7.21
CA LEU A 61 -6.07 -8.52 -7.18
C LEU A 61 -7.26 -8.54 -6.22
N VAL A 62 -8.06 -9.61 -6.23
CA VAL A 62 -9.22 -9.78 -5.33
C VAL A 62 -8.76 -9.87 -3.87
N PHE A 63 -7.64 -10.56 -3.62
CA PHE A 63 -7.04 -10.60 -2.29
C PHE A 63 -6.58 -9.21 -1.84
N MET A 64 -5.85 -8.48 -2.67
CA MET A 64 -5.37 -7.13 -2.34
C MET A 64 -6.51 -6.13 -2.16
N GLU A 65 -7.56 -6.20 -2.98
CA GLU A 65 -8.79 -5.42 -2.82
C GLU A 65 -9.46 -5.72 -1.48
N ARG A 66 -9.54 -7.01 -1.11
CA ARG A 66 -10.09 -7.43 0.18
C ARG A 66 -9.28 -6.87 1.34
N VAL A 67 -7.96 -7.00 1.32
CA VAL A 67 -7.08 -6.48 2.38
C VAL A 67 -7.22 -4.96 2.50
N THR A 68 -7.30 -4.26 1.37
CA THR A 68 -7.56 -2.81 1.31
C THR A 68 -8.90 -2.46 1.97
N ALA A 69 -9.97 -3.19 1.64
CA ALA A 69 -11.29 -2.98 2.21
C ALA A 69 -11.33 -3.24 3.72
N LEU A 70 -10.65 -4.29 4.20
CA LEU A 70 -10.50 -4.59 5.62
C LEU A 70 -9.78 -3.45 6.35
N MET A 71 -8.68 -2.96 5.79
CA MET A 71 -7.93 -1.85 6.36
C MET A 71 -8.77 -0.57 6.40
N LYS A 72 -9.51 -0.27 5.33
CA LYS A 72 -10.42 0.88 5.27
C LYS A 72 -11.47 0.81 6.37
N ARG A 73 -12.11 -0.36 6.54
CA ARG A 73 -13.10 -0.59 7.60
C ARG A 73 -12.50 -0.42 9.00
N ALA A 74 -11.30 -0.94 9.25
CA ALA A 74 -10.60 -0.75 10.53
C ALA A 74 -10.35 0.73 10.83
N ALA A 75 -9.88 1.49 9.83
CA ALA A 75 -9.62 2.92 9.98
C ALA A 75 -10.90 3.73 10.22
N GLU A 76 -11.99 3.42 9.50
CA GLU A 76 -13.30 4.06 9.69
C GLU A 76 -13.87 3.79 11.08
N LYS A 77 -13.81 2.53 11.56
CA LYS A 77 -14.27 2.17 12.91
C LYS A 77 -13.48 2.92 13.99
N GLU A 78 -12.16 2.94 13.89
CA GLU A 78 -11.31 3.62 14.88
C GLU A 78 -11.50 5.15 14.84
N ALA A 79 -11.71 5.74 13.66
CA ALA A 79 -11.99 7.17 13.54
C ALA A 79 -13.31 7.58 14.20
N MET A 80 -14.30 6.68 14.28
CA MET A 80 -15.56 6.95 14.98
C MET A 80 -15.42 6.88 16.50
N THR A 81 -14.50 6.08 17.02
CA THR A 81 -14.35 5.84 18.47
C THR A 81 -13.20 6.63 19.09
N GLU A 82 -12.19 7.00 18.31
CA GLU A 82 -10.96 7.62 18.79
C GLU A 82 -10.65 8.91 18.00
N PRO A 83 -10.68 10.09 18.66
CA PRO A 83 -10.42 11.38 18.01
C PRO A 83 -9.03 11.49 17.37
N ASP A 84 -8.04 10.77 17.89
CA ASP A 84 -6.65 10.77 17.43
C ASP A 84 -6.35 9.70 16.37
N ALA A 85 -7.32 8.86 15.97
CA ALA A 85 -7.08 7.73 15.09
C ALA A 85 -6.42 8.15 13.77
N GLU A 86 -6.96 9.18 13.11
CA GLU A 86 -6.45 9.65 11.81
C GLU A 86 -4.97 10.05 11.89
N ARG A 87 -4.57 10.72 12.98
CA ARG A 87 -3.18 11.13 13.21
C ARG A 87 -2.29 9.90 13.38
N ARG A 88 -2.69 8.91 14.18
CA ARG A 88 -1.92 7.67 14.36
C ARG A 88 -1.76 6.90 13.06
N PHE A 89 -2.84 6.76 12.28
CA PHE A 89 -2.80 6.10 10.97
C PHE A 89 -1.84 6.78 10.02
N ARG A 90 -1.83 8.13 10.02
CA ARG A 90 -0.91 8.91 9.22
C ARG A 90 0.54 8.74 9.66
N GLU A 91 0.82 8.78 10.95
CA GLU A 91 2.16 8.57 11.51
C GLU A 91 2.67 7.16 11.20
N ALA A 92 1.82 6.14 11.38
CA ALA A 92 2.15 4.75 11.05
C ALA A 92 2.39 4.54 9.55
N LEU A 93 1.58 5.17 8.69
CA LEU A 93 1.77 5.10 7.24
C LEU A 93 3.11 5.73 6.82
N LEU A 94 3.46 6.88 7.39
CA LEU A 94 4.75 7.53 7.13
C LEU A 94 5.93 6.70 7.61
N ALA A 95 5.78 5.98 8.73
CA ALA A 95 6.80 5.05 9.21
C ALA A 95 6.95 3.86 8.25
N LEU A 96 5.82 3.27 7.83
CA LEU A 96 5.77 2.17 6.87
C LEU A 96 6.37 2.56 5.51
N GLU A 97 6.06 3.75 4.99
CA GLU A 97 6.64 4.29 3.75
C GLU A 97 8.17 4.38 3.80
N LYS A 98 8.72 4.74 4.96
CA LYS A 98 10.17 4.91 5.13
C LYS A 98 10.93 3.60 5.23
N SER A 99 10.33 2.58 5.83
CA SER A 99 11.00 1.31 6.08
C SER A 99 10.73 0.27 5.00
N GLU A 100 9.51 0.20 4.49
CA GLU A 100 9.00 -0.93 3.71
C GLU A 100 8.12 -0.50 2.54
N SER A 101 8.50 0.61 1.88
CA SER A 101 7.85 1.06 0.65
C SER A 101 7.96 -0.02 -0.44
N GLY A 102 6.84 -0.29 -1.10
CA GLY A 102 6.75 -1.34 -2.13
C GLY A 102 6.47 -2.75 -1.59
N SER A 103 6.28 -2.91 -0.28
CA SER A 103 5.77 -4.17 0.28
C SER A 103 4.29 -4.39 -0.07
N PRO A 104 3.81 -5.66 -0.07
CA PRO A 104 2.38 -5.93 -0.27
C PRO A 104 1.49 -5.22 0.76
N LEU A 105 1.91 -5.17 2.03
CA LEU A 105 1.17 -4.45 3.07
C LEU A 105 1.07 -2.96 2.75
N TRP A 106 2.17 -2.33 2.31
CA TRP A 106 2.16 -0.93 1.88
C TRP A 106 1.16 -0.69 0.74
N PHE A 107 1.15 -1.55 -0.28
CA PHE A 107 0.21 -1.45 -1.41
C PHE A 107 -1.26 -1.59 -1.00
N ALA A 108 -1.58 -2.33 0.06
CA ALA A 108 -2.95 -2.42 0.58
C ALA A 108 -3.33 -1.23 1.48
N VAL A 109 -2.39 -0.72 2.29
CA VAL A 109 -2.67 0.30 3.30
C VAL A 109 -2.78 1.70 2.70
N VAL A 110 -1.90 2.07 1.76
CA VAL A 110 -1.92 3.40 1.14
C VAL A 110 -3.28 3.74 0.52
N PRO A 111 -3.90 2.90 -0.34
CA PRO A 111 -5.20 3.21 -0.91
C PRO A 111 -6.35 3.13 0.11
N ALA A 112 -6.17 2.41 1.22
CA ALA A 112 -7.18 2.28 2.27
C ALA A 112 -7.34 3.54 3.12
N LEU A 113 -6.29 4.37 3.22
CA LEU A 113 -6.28 5.54 4.09
C LEU A 113 -6.51 6.85 3.30
N PRO A 114 -7.31 7.81 3.82
CA PRO A 114 -7.56 9.08 3.15
C PRO A 114 -6.28 9.87 2.83
N SER A 115 -5.28 9.79 3.71
CA SER A 115 -3.96 10.41 3.52
C SER A 115 -3.17 9.79 2.37
N GLY A 116 -3.26 8.47 2.18
CA GLY A 116 -2.60 7.75 1.09
C GLY A 116 -3.35 7.90 -0.23
N GLU A 117 -4.68 7.89 -0.23
CA GLU A 117 -5.50 8.14 -1.43
C GLU A 117 -5.26 9.56 -2.00
N ALA A 118 -5.08 10.55 -1.13
CA ALA A 118 -4.68 11.91 -1.53
C ALA A 118 -3.25 11.95 -2.11
N ALA A 119 -2.32 11.18 -1.56
CA ALA A 119 -0.95 11.07 -2.06
C ALA A 119 -0.90 10.40 -3.45
N ILE A 120 -1.63 9.29 -3.65
CA ILE A 120 -1.76 8.62 -4.95
C ILE A 120 -2.34 9.58 -6.00
N ARG A 121 -3.43 10.28 -5.67
CA ARG A 121 -4.06 11.25 -6.60
C ARG A 121 -3.12 12.40 -6.96
N ARG A 122 -2.32 12.91 -6.01
CA ARG A 122 -1.31 13.95 -6.29
C ARG A 122 -0.19 13.41 -7.17
N GLY A 123 0.31 12.20 -6.88
CA GLY A 123 1.33 11.54 -7.68
C GLY A 123 0.87 11.31 -9.13
N PHE A 124 -0.35 10.80 -9.32
CA PHE A 124 -0.93 10.61 -10.64
C PHE A 124 -1.11 11.93 -11.40
N ARG A 125 -1.59 12.99 -10.73
CA ARG A 125 -1.70 14.33 -11.32
C ARG A 125 -0.35 14.89 -11.75
N LEU A 126 0.68 14.77 -10.92
CA LEU A 126 2.04 15.22 -11.25
C LEU A 126 2.61 14.42 -12.42
N GLY A 127 2.46 13.10 -12.41
CA GLY A 127 2.89 12.23 -13.53
C GLY A 127 2.21 12.59 -14.85
N LEU A 128 0.91 12.87 -14.82
CA LEU A 128 0.17 13.32 -16.00
C LEU A 128 0.67 14.68 -16.51
N ILE A 129 0.89 15.64 -15.62
CA ILE A 129 1.43 16.97 -15.98
C ILE A 129 2.82 16.82 -16.62
N THR A 130 3.70 16.03 -16.01
CA THR A 130 5.04 15.76 -16.55
C THR A 130 4.97 15.09 -17.92
N PHE A 131 4.09 14.11 -18.10
CA PHE A 131 3.89 13.44 -19.40
C PHE A 131 3.42 14.43 -20.48
N VAL A 132 2.42 15.27 -20.17
CA VAL A 132 1.93 16.29 -21.11
C VAL A 132 3.04 17.27 -21.49
N LEU A 133 3.86 17.71 -20.53
CA LEU A 133 4.99 18.59 -20.81
C LEU A 133 6.04 17.93 -21.72
N ILE A 134 6.36 16.65 -21.50
CA ILE A 134 7.27 15.90 -22.35
C ILE A 134 6.71 15.80 -23.77
N VAL A 135 5.44 15.45 -23.93
CA VAL A 135 4.79 15.38 -25.24
C VAL A 135 4.84 16.73 -25.96
N LEU A 136 4.55 17.83 -25.26
CA LEU A 136 4.61 19.17 -25.84
C LEU A 136 6.03 19.57 -26.25
N LEU A 137 7.04 19.23 -25.44
CA LEU A 137 8.45 19.45 -25.77
C LEU A 137 8.88 18.65 -27.01
N VAL A 138 8.45 17.38 -27.10
CA VAL A 138 8.73 16.53 -28.28
C VAL A 138 8.08 17.11 -29.53
N LEU A 139 6.82 17.54 -29.46
CA LEU A 139 6.12 18.17 -30.58
C LEU A 139 6.77 19.50 -31.00
N ALA A 140 7.20 20.33 -30.05
CA ALA A 140 7.90 21.57 -30.32
C ALA A 140 9.26 21.31 -30.99
N TRP A 141 10.00 20.29 -30.53
CA TRP A 141 11.27 19.88 -31.12
C TRP A 141 11.08 19.34 -32.55
N LEU A 142 10.09 18.50 -32.79
CA LEU A 142 9.76 17.97 -34.12
C LEU A 142 9.35 19.07 -35.11
N LYS A 143 8.61 20.09 -34.65
CA LYS A 143 8.33 21.30 -35.45
C LYS A 143 9.58 22.10 -35.75
N PHE A 144 10.48 22.25 -34.77
CA PHE A 144 11.72 23.00 -34.94
C PHE A 144 12.69 22.32 -35.94
N THR A 145 12.71 20.99 -35.98
CA THR A 145 13.55 20.20 -36.91
C THR A 145 12.90 19.97 -38.27
N GLY A 146 11.68 20.48 -38.51
CA GLY A 146 10.98 20.40 -39.79
C GLY A 146 10.51 18.99 -40.16
N GLN A 147 10.36 18.09 -39.18
CA GLN A 147 9.82 16.74 -39.40
C GLN A 147 8.28 16.72 -39.47
N ILE A 148 7.62 17.80 -39.05
CA ILE A 148 6.17 18.07 -39.13
C ILE A 148 5.90 19.57 -39.25
#